data_AF-A0A346A6R6-F1
#
_entry.id   AF-A0A346A6R6-F1
#
_cell.length_a   1.000
_cell.length_b   1.000
_cell.length_c   1.000
_cell.angle_alpha   90.00
_cell.angle_beta   90.00
_cell.angle_gamma   90.00
#
_symmetry.space_group_name_H-M   'P 1'
#
loop_
_entity.id
_entity.type
_entity.pdbx_description
1 polymer ?
#
loop_
_entity_poly.entity_id
_entity_poly.type
_entity_poly.pdbx_seq_one_letter_code
_entity_poly.pdbx_strand_id
1 'polypeptide(L)'
;PRRGAVSSFGISGTNAHVIIEAPDQWSAAPDPQERPGDLVPWLLSARTDDGLRDHAERLLAAAGDAPAEAVGRALMECRTAFECRDVVLGTDRSRLADGTAAIGHGWSHQDVVQGTADTAESRRPVFVFPGQGGQWVGLAVE
;
A
#
# COMPACT_ATOMS: atom_id res chain seq x y z
N PRO A 1 -14.40 20.55 -22.43
CA PRO A 1 -13.95 19.20 -22.02
C PRO A 1 -13.62 18.31 -23.23
N ARG A 2 -12.56 17.49 -23.14
CA ARG A 2 -12.15 16.57 -24.23
C ARG A 2 -13.19 15.45 -24.35
N ARG A 3 -13.65 15.16 -25.56
CA ARG A 3 -14.63 14.10 -25.83
C ARG A 3 -14.08 13.13 -26.87
N GLY A 4 -14.38 11.85 -26.69
CA GLY A 4 -14.10 10.78 -27.64
C GLY A 4 -15.30 9.85 -27.75
N ALA A 5 -15.33 9.00 -28.77
CA ALA A 5 -16.40 8.03 -28.95
C ALA A 5 -15.83 6.64 -29.26
N VAL A 6 -16.51 5.61 -28.76
CA VAL A 6 -16.24 4.21 -29.05
C VAL A 6 -17.48 3.61 -29.72
N SER A 7 -17.31 3.09 -30.93
CA SER A 7 -18.35 2.37 -31.68
C SER A 7 -18.00 0.89 -31.77
N SER A 8 -19.00 0.03 -31.61
CA SER A 8 -18.89 -1.42 -31.82
C SER A 8 -20.03 -1.90 -32.70
N PHE A 9 -19.69 -2.66 -33.75
CA PHE A 9 -20.63 -3.18 -34.75
C PHE A 9 -20.49 -4.69 -34.81
N GLY A 10 -21.45 -5.41 -34.23
CA GLY A 10 -21.44 -6.87 -34.17
C GLY A 10 -21.87 -7.50 -35.49
N ILE A 11 -21.30 -8.66 -35.81
CA ILE A 11 -21.67 -9.44 -37.02
C ILE A 11 -23.15 -9.87 -37.03
N SER A 12 -23.80 -9.95 -35.86
CA SER A 12 -25.23 -10.20 -35.72
C SER A 12 -26.12 -9.01 -36.10
N GLY A 13 -25.53 -7.83 -36.32
CA GLY A 13 -26.24 -6.57 -36.56
C GLY A 13 -26.50 -5.72 -35.32
N THR A 14 -26.08 -6.16 -34.12
CA THR A 14 -26.19 -5.36 -32.90
C THR A 14 -25.08 -4.32 -32.83
N ASN A 15 -25.46 -3.05 -32.67
CA ASN A 15 -24.54 -1.93 -32.64
C ASN A 15 -24.61 -1.20 -31.28
N ALA A 16 -23.45 -0.78 -30.78
CA ALA A 16 -23.33 0.04 -29.59
C ALA A 16 -22.43 1.25 -29.85
N HIS A 17 -22.79 2.41 -29.30
CA HIS A 17 -22.02 3.64 -29.41
C HIS A 17 -21.98 4.35 -28.06
N VAL A 18 -20.77 4.68 -27.58
CA VAL A 18 -20.56 5.36 -26.30
C VAL A 18 -19.73 6.60 -26.54
N ILE A 19 -20.18 7.73 -25.98
CA ILE A 19 -19.43 8.97 -25.92
C ILE A 19 -18.79 9.06 -24.53
N ILE A 20 -17.49 9.31 -24.49
CA ILE A 20 -16.69 9.46 -23.28
C ILE A 20 -16.23 10.91 -23.21
N GLU A 21 -16.39 11.52 -22.04
CA GLU A 21 -15.96 12.88 -21.77
C GLU A 21 -14.94 12.87 -20.62
N ALA A 22 -13.86 13.65 -20.77
CA ALA A 22 -12.90 13.84 -19.71
C ALA A 22 -13.52 14.67 -18.57
N PRO A 23 -13.23 14.35 -17.29
CA PRO A 23 -13.73 15.13 -16.16
C PRO A 23 -13.26 16.59 -16.25
N ASP A 24 -14.11 17.53 -15.81
CA ASP A 24 -13.84 18.99 -15.88
C ASP A 24 -12.56 19.39 -15.14
N GLN A 25 -12.22 18.66 -14.09
CA GLN A 25 -11.01 18.81 -13.32
C GLN A 25 -10.48 17.43 -12.94
N TRP A 26 -9.26 17.13 -13.35
CA TRP A 26 -8.49 16.07 -12.71
C TRP A 26 -8.04 16.65 -11.38
N SER A 27 -8.76 16.37 -10.29
CA SER A 27 -8.27 16.78 -8.98
C SER A 27 -6.95 16.07 -8.77
N ALA A 28 -5.84 16.78 -8.93
CA ALA A 28 -4.59 16.34 -8.34
C ALA A 28 -4.92 16.11 -6.86
N ALA A 29 -4.54 14.95 -6.33
CA ALA A 29 -4.55 14.79 -4.89
C ALA A 29 -3.76 15.97 -4.31
N PRO A 30 -4.23 16.60 -3.22
CA PRO A 30 -3.44 17.63 -2.56
C PRO A 30 -2.03 17.07 -2.33
N ASP A 31 -1.04 17.88 -2.67
CA ASP A 31 0.37 17.49 -2.52
C ASP A 31 0.56 17.06 -1.06
N PRO A 32 0.95 15.80 -0.79
CA PRO A 32 1.22 15.39 0.57
C PRO A 32 2.26 16.36 1.11
N GLN A 33 1.93 17.05 2.21
CA GLN A 33 2.97 17.76 2.95
C GLN A 33 3.86 16.68 3.54
N GLU A 34 4.95 16.36 2.85
CA GLU A 34 5.99 15.50 3.38
C GLU A 34 6.39 16.07 4.73
N ARG A 35 6.18 15.28 5.78
CA ARG A 35 6.72 15.58 7.10
C ARG A 35 8.01 14.80 7.23
N PRO A 36 9.16 15.42 6.89
CA PRO A 36 10.43 14.70 6.93
C PRO A 36 10.67 14.13 8.33
N GLY A 37 10.87 12.82 8.39
CA GLY A 37 11.13 12.08 9.63
C GLY A 37 9.95 11.27 10.17
N ASP A 38 8.73 11.47 9.66
CA ASP A 38 7.59 10.65 10.08
C ASP A 38 7.71 9.23 9.52
N LEU A 39 7.42 8.23 10.36
CA LEU A 39 7.48 6.83 9.99
C LEU A 39 6.26 6.45 9.14
N VAL A 40 6.50 5.98 7.92
CA VAL A 40 5.47 5.60 6.95
C VAL A 40 5.45 4.08 6.80
N PRO A 41 4.28 3.42 6.94
CA PRO A 41 4.13 1.99 6.66
C PRO A 41 3.76 1.73 5.20
N TRP A 42 4.48 0.83 4.54
CA TRP A 42 4.03 0.19 3.29
C TRP A 42 3.51 -1.21 3.60
N LEU A 43 2.19 -1.38 3.47
CA LEU A 43 1.50 -2.65 3.70
C LEU A 43 1.37 -3.44 2.39
N LEU A 44 2.05 -4.58 2.31
CA LEU A 44 1.88 -5.53 1.21
C LEU A 44 1.06 -6.71 1.69
N SER A 45 0.17 -7.22 0.85
CA SER A 45 -0.52 -8.46 1.15
C SER A 45 -0.82 -9.28 -0.10
N ALA A 46 -0.86 -10.59 0.08
CA ALA A 46 -1.20 -11.58 -0.94
C ALA A 46 -1.80 -12.83 -0.30
N ARG A 47 -2.34 -13.72 -1.13
CA ARG A 47 -2.86 -15.03 -0.68
C ARG A 47 -1.78 -16.07 -0.42
N THR A 48 -0.58 -15.82 -0.96
CA THR A 48 0.58 -16.72 -0.85
C THR A 48 1.83 -15.88 -0.70
N ASP A 49 2.88 -16.48 -0.13
CA ASP A 49 4.18 -15.81 0.00
C ASP A 49 4.78 -15.45 -1.36
N ASP A 50 4.65 -16.34 -2.37
CA ASP A 50 5.09 -16.03 -3.75
C ASP A 50 4.34 -14.83 -4.34
N GLY A 51 3.02 -14.74 -4.10
CA GLY A 51 2.24 -13.58 -4.51
C GLY A 51 2.67 -12.29 -3.81
N LEU A 52 3.20 -12.39 -2.59
CA LEU A 52 3.73 -11.26 -1.84
C LEU A 52 5.07 -10.78 -2.44
N ARG A 53 5.94 -11.71 -2.82
CA ARG A 53 7.20 -11.43 -3.54
C ARG A 53 6.93 -10.74 -4.87
N ASP A 54 6.02 -11.30 -5.68
CA ASP A 54 5.57 -10.71 -6.94
C ASP A 54 4.98 -9.31 -6.76
N HIS A 55 4.21 -9.10 -5.68
CA HIS A 55 3.64 -7.79 -5.36
C HIS A 55 4.74 -6.78 -5.07
N ALA A 56 5.74 -7.16 -4.28
CA ALA A 56 6.86 -6.30 -3.90
C ALA A 56 7.66 -5.85 -5.13
N GLU A 57 7.99 -6.77 -6.04
CA GLU A 57 8.69 -6.45 -7.30
C GLU A 57 7.88 -5.48 -8.18
N ARG A 58 6.57 -5.73 -8.33
CA ARG A 58 5.68 -4.85 -9.10
C ARG A 58 5.52 -3.48 -8.46
N LEU A 59 5.48 -3.41 -7.14
CA LEU A 59 5.39 -2.16 -6.40
C LEU A 59 6.62 -1.30 -6.66
N LEU A 60 7.82 -1.88 -6.56
CA LEU A 60 9.07 -1.16 -6.84
C LEU A 60 9.12 -0.64 -8.28
N ALA A 61 8.68 -1.44 -9.24
CA ALA A 61 8.61 -1.01 -10.64
C ALA A 61 7.59 0.11 -10.88
N ALA A 62 6.47 0.11 -10.15
CA ALA A 62 5.38 1.07 -10.35
C ALA A 62 5.52 2.36 -9.51
N ALA A 63 6.21 2.31 -8.37
CA ALA A 63 6.28 3.43 -7.42
C ALA A 63 7.08 4.64 -7.96
N GLY A 64 7.86 4.49 -9.03
CA GLY A 64 8.45 5.60 -9.81
C GLY A 64 9.19 6.61 -8.95
N ASP A 65 8.77 7.88 -8.94
CA ASP A 65 9.22 8.92 -8.00
C ASP A 65 8.08 9.39 -7.08
N ALA A 66 7.02 8.60 -6.93
CA ALA A 66 5.87 8.95 -6.09
C ALA A 66 6.28 9.18 -4.61
N PRO A 67 5.67 10.15 -3.90
CA PRO A 67 5.93 10.36 -2.49
C PRO A 67 5.61 9.10 -1.66
N ALA A 68 6.46 8.79 -0.67
CA ALA A 68 6.35 7.57 0.12
C ALA A 68 5.00 7.44 0.85
N GLU A 69 4.49 8.55 1.40
CA GLU A 69 3.18 8.63 2.05
C GLU A 69 2.03 8.33 1.08
N ALA A 70 2.12 8.84 -0.15
CA ALA A 70 1.09 8.61 -1.17
C ALA A 70 1.03 7.12 -1.56
N VAL A 71 2.17 6.46 -1.67
CA VAL A 71 2.26 5.01 -1.91
C VAL A 71 1.68 4.24 -0.72
N GLY A 72 2.09 4.56 0.51
CA GLY A 72 1.60 3.91 1.73
C GLY A 72 0.07 4.03 1.87
N ARG A 73 -0.48 5.23 1.63
CA ARG A 73 -1.93 5.47 1.62
C ARG A 73 -2.64 4.65 0.54
N ALA A 74 -2.11 4.61 -0.68
CA ALA A 74 -2.70 3.82 -1.76
C ALA A 74 -2.69 2.31 -1.46
N LEU A 75 -1.64 1.81 -0.83
CA LEU A 75 -1.55 0.42 -0.37
C LEU A 75 -2.60 0.11 0.72
N MET A 76 -2.88 1.06 1.60
CA MET A 76 -3.85 0.89 2.68
C MET A 76 -5.31 1.02 2.22
N GLU A 77 -5.62 2.01 1.37
CA GLU A 77 -7.00 2.38 1.03
C GLU A 77 -7.50 1.76 -0.27
N CYS A 78 -6.61 1.49 -1.23
CA CYS A 78 -6.97 1.09 -2.58
C CYS A 78 -6.65 -0.38 -2.89
N ARG A 79 -6.30 -1.18 -1.89
CA ARG A 79 -5.96 -2.60 -2.07
C ARG A 79 -6.78 -3.48 -1.15
N THR A 80 -7.16 -4.64 -1.67
CA THR A 80 -7.73 -5.72 -0.87
C THR A 80 -6.65 -6.28 0.04
N ALA A 81 -6.95 -6.42 1.33
CA ALA A 81 -6.06 -7.07 2.29
C ALA A 81 -6.24 -8.59 2.27
N PHE A 82 -5.13 -9.33 2.18
CA PHE A 82 -5.08 -10.80 2.22
C PHE A 82 -4.37 -11.32 3.48
N GLU A 83 -4.27 -12.64 3.59
CA GLU A 83 -3.74 -13.38 4.74
C GLU A 83 -2.21 -13.26 4.91
N CYS A 84 -1.40 -13.42 3.85
CA CYS A 84 0.05 -13.19 3.92
C CYS A 84 0.31 -11.68 3.88
N ARG A 85 0.97 -11.13 4.91
CA ARG A 85 1.18 -9.69 5.06
C ARG A 85 2.60 -9.38 5.51
N ASP A 86 3.25 -8.51 4.76
CA ASP A 86 4.50 -7.89 5.16
C ASP A 86 4.29 -6.37 5.25
N VAL A 87 4.87 -5.76 6.28
CA VAL A 87 4.85 -4.31 6.49
C VAL A 87 6.27 -3.80 6.49
N VAL A 88 6.59 -2.89 5.58
CA VAL A 88 7.86 -2.17 5.58
C VAL A 88 7.66 -0.84 6.30
N LEU A 89 8.50 -0.55 7.30
CA LEU A 89 8.45 0.68 8.09
C LEU A 89 9.66 1.54 7.73
N GLY A 90 9.44 2.77 7.25
CA GLY A 90 10.55 3.64 6.89
C GLY A 90 10.19 5.11 6.99
N THR A 91 11.19 5.93 7.30
CA THR A 91 11.07 7.40 7.38
C THR A 91 11.37 8.09 6.06
N ASP A 92 11.85 7.32 5.07
CA ASP A 92 12.18 7.80 3.74
C ASP A 92 11.97 6.70 2.70
N ARG A 93 11.94 7.13 1.44
CA ARG A 93 11.68 6.28 0.29
C ARG A 93 12.76 5.22 0.07
N SER A 94 14.02 5.51 0.38
CA SER A 94 15.13 4.56 0.16
C SER A 94 14.95 3.35 1.07
N ARG A 95 14.74 3.58 2.37
CA ARG A 95 14.51 2.49 3.34
C ARG A 95 13.30 1.64 2.99
N LEU A 96 12.21 2.28 2.55
CA LEU A 96 11.01 1.58 2.11
C LEU A 96 11.28 0.73 0.86
N ALA A 97 12.05 1.25 -0.09
CA ALA A 97 12.43 0.50 -1.28
C ALA A 97 13.33 -0.70 -0.94
N ASP A 98 14.33 -0.51 -0.07
CA ASP A 98 15.25 -1.57 0.36
C ASP A 98 14.51 -2.71 1.08
N GLY A 99 13.63 -2.37 2.03
CA GLY A 99 12.79 -3.38 2.71
C GLY A 99 11.80 -4.07 1.75
N THR A 100 11.23 -3.34 0.80
CA THR A 100 10.36 -3.94 -0.24
C THR A 100 11.14 -4.88 -1.15
N ALA A 101 12.37 -4.54 -1.52
CA ALA A 101 13.24 -5.41 -2.32
C ALA A 101 13.60 -6.69 -1.56
N ALA A 102 13.87 -6.59 -0.25
CA ALA A 102 14.09 -7.74 0.59
C ALA A 102 12.87 -8.70 0.60
N ILE A 103 11.64 -8.16 0.66
CA ILE A 103 10.42 -8.99 0.51
C ILE A 103 10.43 -9.70 -0.85
N GLY A 104 10.68 -8.98 -1.94
CA GLY A 104 10.75 -9.57 -3.29
C GLY A 104 11.72 -10.75 -3.40
N HIS A 105 12.88 -10.64 -2.75
CA HIS A 105 13.87 -11.72 -2.70
C HIS A 105 13.60 -12.80 -1.65
N GLY A 106 12.57 -12.64 -0.80
CA GLY A 106 12.30 -13.53 0.32
C GLY A 106 13.37 -13.48 1.42
N TRP A 107 14.03 -12.34 1.59
CA TRP A 107 15.04 -12.11 2.60
C TRP A 107 14.46 -11.46 3.86
N SER A 108 15.11 -11.67 4.99
CA SER A 108 14.81 -10.92 6.21
C SER A 108 15.41 -9.51 6.14
N HIS A 109 14.72 -8.54 6.73
CA HIS A 109 15.16 -7.15 6.78
C HIS A 109 14.66 -6.50 8.07
N GLN A 110 15.50 -5.66 8.69
CA GLN A 110 15.21 -5.06 10.00
C GLN A 110 13.94 -4.20 10.02
N ASP A 111 13.66 -3.56 8.88
CA ASP A 111 12.52 -2.65 8.71
C ASP A 111 11.25 -3.38 8.20
N VAL A 112 11.30 -4.71 8.08
CA VAL A 112 10.17 -5.53 7.59
C VAL A 112 9.60 -6.37 8.72
N VAL A 113 8.31 -6.19 8.96
CA VAL A 113 7.52 -7.04 9.86
C VAL A 113 6.69 -7.99 9.01
N GLN A 114 6.98 -9.29 9.15
CA GLN A 114 6.28 -10.35 8.42
C GLN A 114 5.22 -11.02 9.29
N GLY A 115 4.13 -11.46 8.68
CA GLY A 115 3.11 -12.21 9.40
C GLY A 115 1.99 -12.76 8.52
N THR A 116 1.20 -13.63 9.14
CA THR A 116 -0.07 -14.10 8.57
C THR A 116 -1.22 -13.58 9.42
N ALA A 117 -2.27 -13.13 8.75
CA ALA A 117 -3.48 -12.63 9.39
C ALA A 117 -4.64 -13.58 9.11
N ASP A 118 -5.34 -13.99 10.17
CA ASP A 118 -6.67 -14.54 10.01
C ASP A 118 -7.63 -13.42 9.58
N THR A 119 -8.22 -13.57 8.40
CA THR A 119 -9.17 -12.62 7.81
C THR A 119 -10.62 -12.98 8.09
N ALA A 120 -10.90 -14.16 8.65
CA ALA A 120 -12.26 -14.68 8.82
C ALA A 120 -12.94 -14.23 10.11
N GLU A 121 -12.18 -13.87 11.15
CA GLU A 121 -12.73 -13.54 12.47
C GLU A 121 -12.60 -12.06 12.84
N SER A 122 -13.63 -11.53 13.52
CA SER A 122 -13.58 -10.21 14.14
C SER A 122 -12.53 -10.23 15.26
N ARG A 123 -11.45 -9.47 15.11
CA ARG A 123 -10.42 -9.31 16.15
C ARG A 123 -11.05 -8.73 17.42
N ARG A 124 -10.80 -9.35 18.57
CA ARG A 124 -11.19 -8.88 19.90
C ARG A 124 -9.93 -8.58 20.72
N PRO A 125 -9.29 -7.42 20.50
CA PRO A 125 -8.07 -7.10 21.22
C PRO A 125 -8.35 -6.98 22.72
N VAL A 126 -7.43 -7.49 23.53
CA VAL A 126 -7.42 -7.31 25.00
C VAL A 126 -6.22 -6.44 25.34
N PHE A 127 -6.46 -5.33 26.03
CA PHE A 127 -5.39 -4.48 26.53
C PHE A 127 -4.94 -4.96 27.91
N VAL A 128 -3.66 -5.29 28.03
CA VAL A 128 -3.04 -5.77 29.26
C VAL A 128 -2.13 -4.66 29.78
N PHE A 129 -2.38 -4.21 31.01
CA PHE A 129 -1.63 -3.14 31.67
C PHE A 129 -0.77 -3.74 32.77
N PRO A 130 0.52 -4.06 32.51
CA PRO A 130 1.42 -4.54 33.54
C PRO A 130 1.67 -3.42 34.57
N GLY A 131 2.00 -3.80 35.80
CA GLY A 131 2.40 -2.87 36.84
C GLY A 131 3.80 -2.29 36.60
N GLN A 132 4.48 -1.92 37.68
CA GLN A 132 5.84 -1.40 37.63
C GLN A 132 6.81 -2.40 36.97
N GLY A 133 7.74 -1.89 36.13
CA GLY A 133 8.84 -2.67 35.55
C GLY A 133 9.06 -2.47 34.05
N GLY A 134 8.07 -1.92 33.35
CA GLY A 134 8.12 -1.65 31.91
C GLY A 134 8.65 -0.27 31.52
N GLN A 135 8.98 0.60 32.48
CA GLN A 135 9.45 1.95 32.20
C GLN A 135 10.92 2.00 31.78
N TRP A 136 11.27 2.90 30.86
CA TRP A 136 12.65 3.24 30.49
C TRP A 136 12.89 4.75 30.54
N VAL A 137 14.16 5.16 30.60
CA VAL A 137 14.54 6.58 30.56
C VAL A 137 14.10 7.19 29.22
N GLY A 138 13.28 8.23 29.25
CA GLY A 138 12.76 8.89 28.05
C GLY A 138 11.43 8.32 27.53
N LEU A 139 10.76 7.44 28.28
CA LEU A 139 9.39 7.00 27.94
C LEU A 139 8.46 8.23 27.77
N ALA A 140 7.80 8.32 26.61
CA ALA A 140 6.83 9.37 26.25
C ALA A 140 7.38 10.81 26.19
N VAL A 141 8.64 10.97 25.75
CA VAL A 141 9.30 12.29 25.61
C VAL A 141 9.28 12.83 24.16
N GLU A 142 8.99 12.00 23.16
CA GLU A 142 8.78 12.43 21.76
C GLU A 142 7.47 13.20 21.54
#